data_AF-A0A832UBI3-F1
#
_entry.id   AF-A0A832UBI3-F1
#
_cell.length_a   1.000
_cell.length_b   1.000
_cell.length_c   1.000
_cell.angle_alpha   90.00
_cell.angle_beta   90.00
_cell.angle_gamma   90.00
#
_symmetry.space_group_name_H-M   'P 1'
#
loop_
_entity.id
_entity.type
_entity.pdbx_description
1 polymer ?
#
loop_
_entity_poly.entity_id
_entity_poly.type
_entity_poly.pdbx_seq_one_letter_code
_entity_poly.pdbx_strand_id
1 'polypeptide(L)'
;MYRYSLPEGMRYSTLEERKRFYLEEFDVGKVSNWLGKRIDRLKFAVIIGRHTKIYPAEYREDSETTIIVDEYRNLDHVSEQIAEFLPESVYYDRNLYDENDRRVGQELAFDLDPENVTCPVHGGLAEKMERGQGLSFCEIEFDMVRDQAARLYDQLEKDFWQLALVYSGRGFHIHVLDEEANALSKKERGQIARSIKKKGFTIDEWVTAGEMRLIRLPFSLHCLVSRIVVPLERNDIDHFNPVNDERCIPKFLRS
;
A
#
# COMPACT_ATOMS: atom_id res chain seq x y z
N MET A 1 13.07 -5.07 -21.13
CA MET A 1 12.14 -4.89 -20.00
C MET A 1 11.31 -3.67 -20.30
N TYR A 2 10.00 -3.82 -20.44
CA TYR A 2 9.12 -2.67 -20.70
C TYR A 2 9.04 -1.82 -19.44
N ARG A 3 9.35 -0.52 -19.55
CA ARG A 3 9.00 0.43 -18.49
C ARG A 3 7.49 0.66 -18.54
N TYR A 4 6.85 0.72 -17.37
CA TYR A 4 5.44 1.07 -17.31
C TYR A 4 5.24 2.52 -17.73
N SER A 5 4.17 2.78 -18.47
CA SER A 5 3.64 4.12 -18.71
C SER A 5 2.96 4.57 -17.43
N LEU A 6 3.45 5.64 -16.82
CA LEU A 6 2.93 6.15 -15.55
C LEU A 6 2.45 7.59 -15.74
N PRO A 7 1.58 8.11 -14.85
CA PRO A 7 1.18 9.51 -14.87
C PRO A 7 2.36 10.47 -14.77
N GLU A 8 2.12 11.73 -15.08
CA GLU A 8 3.15 12.77 -15.08
C GLU A 8 3.90 12.85 -13.74
N GLY A 9 5.22 13.05 -13.81
CA GLY A 9 6.10 13.12 -12.65
C GLY A 9 6.27 11.79 -11.88
N MET A 10 5.66 10.69 -12.32
CA MET A 10 5.86 9.36 -11.73
C MET A 10 6.88 8.56 -12.53
N ARG A 11 7.83 7.96 -11.81
CA ARG A 11 8.88 7.11 -12.38
C ARG A 11 9.47 6.18 -11.34
N TYR A 12 10.34 5.28 -11.78
CA TYR A 12 11.07 4.42 -10.86
C TYR A 12 12.10 5.25 -10.07
N SER A 13 12.17 5.04 -8.76
CA SER A 13 13.23 5.62 -7.93
C SER A 13 14.52 4.80 -8.04
N THR A 14 15.65 5.47 -8.19
CA THR A 14 17.00 4.87 -8.14
C THR A 14 17.36 4.42 -6.73
N LEU A 15 18.37 3.56 -6.58
CA LEU A 15 18.85 3.13 -5.26
C LEU A 15 19.33 4.31 -4.40
N GLU A 16 20.00 5.30 -5.01
CA GLU A 16 20.46 6.49 -4.31
C GLU A 16 19.30 7.36 -3.82
N GLU A 17 18.23 7.49 -4.62
CA GLU A 17 17.02 8.20 -4.20
C GLU A 17 16.27 7.49 -3.08
N ARG A 18 16.18 6.15 -3.14
CA ARG A 18 15.62 5.34 -2.05
C ARG A 18 16.43 5.53 -0.77
N LYS A 19 17.76 5.48 -0.87
CA LYS A 19 18.67 5.69 0.25
C LYS A 19 18.47 7.06 0.88
N ARG A 20 18.50 8.11 0.07
CA ARG A 20 18.25 9.48 0.52
C ARG A 20 16.89 9.63 1.19
N PHE A 21 15.84 9.06 0.60
CA PHE A 21 14.50 9.09 1.19
C PHE A 21 14.48 8.45 2.58
N TYR A 22 14.98 7.22 2.73
CA TYR A 22 14.93 6.50 4.01
C TYR A 22 15.88 7.07 5.07
N LEU A 23 16.93 7.82 4.67
CA LEU A 23 17.84 8.47 5.62
C LEU A 23 17.41 9.90 6.00
N GLU A 24 16.76 10.65 5.10
CA GLU A 24 16.54 12.10 5.27
C GLU A 24 15.07 12.53 5.33
N GLU A 25 14.12 11.68 4.92
CA GLU A 25 12.71 12.03 4.78
C GLU A 25 11.75 11.06 5.48
N PHE A 26 12.11 9.78 5.55
CA PHE A 26 11.29 8.77 6.23
C PHE A 26 11.21 9.06 7.73
N ASP A 27 9.99 9.29 8.21
CA ASP A 27 9.71 9.74 9.57
C ASP A 27 9.15 8.59 10.40
N VAL A 28 10.02 8.01 11.23
CA VAL A 28 9.69 6.92 12.15
C VAL A 28 8.62 7.34 13.17
N GLY A 29 8.58 8.61 13.57
CA GLY A 29 7.56 9.12 14.49
C GLY A 29 6.16 9.09 13.88
N LYS A 30 6.02 9.44 12.60
CA LYS A 30 4.74 9.32 11.87
C LYS A 30 4.30 7.86 11.74
N VAL A 31 5.23 6.95 11.45
CA VAL A 31 4.96 5.51 11.41
C VAL A 31 4.52 4.99 12.77
N SER A 32 5.20 5.40 13.84
CA SER A 32 4.83 5.05 15.22
C SER A 32 3.42 5.52 15.56
N ASN A 33 3.07 6.77 15.21
CA ASN A 33 1.73 7.32 15.42
C ASN A 33 0.66 6.56 14.63
N TRP A 34 0.96 6.15 13.39
CA TRP A 34 0.05 5.35 12.57
C TRP A 34 -0.20 3.96 13.17
N LEU A 35 0.86 3.26 13.59
CA LEU A 35 0.75 1.92 14.15
C LEU A 35 0.16 1.93 15.56
N GLY A 36 0.42 2.99 16.34
CA GLY A 36 -0.02 3.12 17.72
C GLY A 36 0.39 1.90 18.54
N LYS A 37 -0.55 1.34 19.30
CA LYS A 37 -0.32 0.15 20.13
C LYS A 37 -0.13 -1.15 19.33
N ARG A 38 -0.45 -1.17 18.03
CA ARG A 38 -0.30 -2.36 17.17
C ARG A 38 1.15 -2.68 16.83
N ILE A 39 2.08 -1.79 17.16
CA ILE A 39 3.51 -1.97 16.94
C ILE A 39 4.06 -3.20 17.66
N ASP A 40 3.52 -3.55 18.83
CA ASP A 40 3.99 -4.67 19.62
C ASP A 40 3.72 -5.99 18.88
N ARG A 41 4.80 -6.71 18.51
CA ARG A 41 4.77 -7.99 17.76
C ARG A 41 4.32 -7.86 16.30
N LEU A 42 4.34 -6.65 15.74
CA LEU A 42 4.10 -6.46 14.31
C LEU A 42 5.26 -7.05 13.50
N LYS A 43 4.96 -7.66 12.35
CA LYS A 43 6.00 -8.11 11.41
C LYS A 43 6.04 -7.13 10.25
N PHE A 44 7.22 -6.67 9.89
CA PHE A 44 7.42 -5.87 8.69
C PHE A 44 7.83 -6.77 7.53
N ALA A 45 7.71 -6.26 6.32
CA ALA A 45 8.20 -6.96 5.15
C ALA A 45 8.67 -5.97 4.09
N VAL A 46 9.67 -6.37 3.32
CA VAL A 46 10.20 -5.59 2.22
C VAL A 46 10.21 -6.40 0.93
N ILE A 47 9.96 -5.72 -0.18
CA ILE A 47 10.16 -6.24 -1.53
C ILE A 47 11.29 -5.42 -2.14
N ILE A 48 12.38 -6.06 -2.57
CA ILE A 48 13.59 -5.34 -2.97
C ILE A 48 13.51 -4.78 -4.39
N GLY A 49 13.11 -5.61 -5.36
CA GLY A 49 13.08 -5.17 -6.76
C GLY A 49 12.25 -6.07 -7.67
N ARG A 50 11.14 -6.63 -7.17
CA ARG A 50 10.32 -7.61 -7.90
C ARG A 50 9.84 -7.08 -9.24
N HIS A 51 9.36 -5.83 -9.29
CA HIS A 51 8.74 -5.27 -10.50
C HIS A 51 9.65 -4.29 -11.23
N THR A 52 10.38 -3.44 -10.50
CA THR A 52 11.30 -2.44 -11.06
C THR A 52 12.59 -3.08 -11.57
N LYS A 53 12.97 -4.23 -11.01
CA LYS A 53 14.24 -4.92 -11.24
C LYS A 53 15.46 -4.02 -10.94
N ILE A 54 15.25 -3.07 -10.04
CA ILE A 54 16.27 -2.20 -9.45
C ILE A 54 16.45 -2.65 -8.00
N TYR A 55 17.62 -3.21 -7.71
CA TYR A 55 17.97 -3.78 -6.41
C TYR A 55 19.50 -3.74 -6.21
N PRO A 56 20.01 -3.67 -4.96
CA PRO A 56 21.44 -3.82 -4.69
C PRO A 56 21.96 -5.19 -5.15
N ALA A 57 23.22 -5.26 -5.56
CA ALA A 57 23.79 -6.45 -6.19
C ALA A 57 23.78 -7.69 -5.27
N GLU A 58 23.93 -7.49 -3.95
CA GLU A 58 23.84 -8.57 -2.96
C GLU A 58 22.47 -9.24 -2.90
N TYR A 59 21.38 -8.53 -3.22
CA TYR A 59 20.00 -9.06 -3.16
C TYR A 59 19.50 -9.60 -4.49
N ARG A 60 20.40 -9.99 -5.41
CA ARG A 60 20.01 -10.53 -6.72
C ARG A 60 19.11 -11.76 -6.59
N GLU A 61 19.48 -12.70 -5.73
CA GLU A 61 18.75 -13.96 -5.52
C GLU A 61 17.40 -13.73 -4.81
N ASP A 62 17.32 -12.72 -3.95
CA ASP A 62 16.12 -12.35 -3.21
C ASP A 62 15.27 -11.27 -3.88
N SER A 63 15.65 -10.82 -5.08
CA SER A 63 15.03 -9.64 -5.73
C SER A 63 13.53 -9.80 -5.98
N GLU A 64 13.06 -11.04 -6.13
CA GLU A 64 11.65 -11.38 -6.31
C GLU A 64 10.97 -11.89 -5.03
N THR A 65 11.73 -12.10 -3.97
CA THR A 65 11.25 -12.63 -2.69
C THR A 65 10.73 -11.49 -1.80
N THR A 66 9.79 -11.85 -0.92
CA THR A 66 9.36 -10.97 0.16
C THR A 66 10.18 -11.32 1.39
N ILE A 67 11.01 -10.38 1.85
CA ILE A 67 11.83 -10.55 3.05
C ILE A 67 11.01 -10.09 4.25
N ILE A 68 10.84 -10.96 5.24
CA ILE A 68 10.16 -10.62 6.49
C ILE A 68 11.18 -10.03 7.46
N VAL A 69 10.79 -8.94 8.12
CA VAL A 69 11.56 -8.26 9.17
C VAL A 69 10.75 -8.36 10.46
N ASP A 70 11.04 -9.38 11.25
CA ASP A 70 10.40 -9.65 12.55
C ASP A 70 11.40 -9.66 13.72
N GLU A 71 12.71 -9.58 13.44
CA GLU A 71 13.75 -9.41 14.44
C GLU A 71 14.18 -7.94 14.57
N TYR A 72 13.55 -7.19 15.48
CA TYR A 72 13.92 -5.81 15.74
C TYR A 72 13.68 -5.36 17.18
N ARG A 73 14.42 -4.32 17.60
CA ARG A 73 14.36 -3.78 18.97
C ARG A 73 13.34 -2.65 19.12
N ASN A 74 13.18 -1.84 18.07
CA ASN A 74 12.27 -0.70 17.98
C ASN A 74 12.13 -0.31 16.49
N LEU A 75 11.33 0.72 16.18
CA LEU A 75 11.17 1.16 14.79
C LEU A 75 12.42 1.81 14.20
N ASP A 76 13.31 2.39 15.00
CA ASP A 76 14.57 2.94 14.49
C ASP A 76 15.41 1.82 13.88
N HIS A 77 15.49 0.66 14.54
CA HIS A 77 16.15 -0.53 14.00
C HIS A 77 15.44 -1.10 12.75
N VAL A 78 14.12 -0.97 12.64
CA VAL A 78 13.40 -1.32 11.40
C VAL A 78 13.75 -0.34 10.28
N SER A 79 13.84 0.95 10.60
CA SER A 79 14.24 2.00 9.65
C SER A 79 15.67 1.82 9.14
N GLU A 80 16.61 1.48 10.02
CA GLU A 80 17.99 1.13 9.67
C GLU A 80 18.03 -0.04 8.68
N GLN A 81 17.33 -1.14 8.99
CA GLN A 81 17.23 -2.29 8.08
C GLN A 81 16.60 -1.92 6.73
N ILE A 82 15.52 -1.13 6.71
CA ILE A 82 14.91 -0.65 5.46
C ILE A 82 15.91 0.17 4.64
N ALA A 83 16.71 1.03 5.27
CA ALA A 83 17.72 1.84 4.60
C ALA A 83 18.89 1.00 4.04
N GLU A 84 19.17 -0.16 4.62
CA GLU A 84 20.12 -1.15 4.08
C GLU A 84 19.54 -1.91 2.88
N PHE A 85 18.30 -2.38 2.99
CA PHE A 85 17.63 -3.14 1.94
C PHE A 85 17.36 -2.32 0.67
N LEU A 86 17.19 -1.00 0.80
CA LEU A 86 16.79 -0.07 -0.29
C LEU A 86 15.57 -0.59 -1.10
N PRO A 87 14.48 -0.96 -0.41
CA PRO A 87 13.44 -1.77 -1.02
C PRO A 87 12.61 -1.00 -2.03
N GLU A 88 12.07 -1.73 -3.00
CA GLU A 88 11.05 -1.23 -3.93
C GLU A 88 9.78 -0.84 -3.18
N SER A 89 9.44 -1.53 -2.11
CA SER A 89 8.25 -1.28 -1.30
C SER A 89 8.37 -1.89 0.10
N VAL A 90 7.83 -1.18 1.10
CA VAL A 90 7.77 -1.61 2.50
C VAL A 90 6.33 -1.91 2.89
N TYR A 91 6.13 -2.96 3.68
CA TYR A 91 4.85 -3.46 4.13
C TYR A 91 4.88 -3.79 5.62
N TYR A 92 3.71 -3.88 6.23
CA TYR A 92 3.52 -4.51 7.53
C TYR A 92 2.45 -5.61 7.46
N ASP A 93 2.56 -6.60 8.34
CA ASP A 93 1.60 -7.68 8.48
C ASP A 93 0.38 -7.18 9.27
N ARG A 94 -0.79 -7.32 8.67
CA ARG A 94 -2.08 -6.96 9.29
C ARG A 94 -2.54 -7.97 10.34
N ASN A 95 -1.88 -9.11 10.48
CA ASN A 95 -2.23 -10.08 11.52
C ASN A 95 -1.90 -9.56 12.92
N LEU A 96 -2.75 -9.94 13.87
CA LEU A 96 -2.52 -9.70 15.29
C LEU A 96 -2.00 -10.98 15.94
N TYR A 97 -0.99 -10.86 16.78
CA TYR A 97 -0.28 -11.97 17.42
C TYR A 97 -0.37 -11.89 18.95
N ASP A 98 -0.59 -13.04 19.58
CA ASP A 98 -0.49 -13.17 21.04
C ASP A 98 0.96 -13.27 21.52
N GLU A 99 1.15 -13.48 22.82
CA GLU A 99 2.46 -13.65 23.45
C GLU A 99 3.24 -14.89 23.00
N ASN A 100 2.58 -15.85 22.36
CA ASN A 100 3.16 -17.09 21.85
C ASN A 100 3.33 -17.05 20.32
N ASP A 101 3.29 -15.86 19.71
CA ASP A 101 3.34 -15.63 18.26
C ASP A 101 2.22 -16.35 17.48
N ARG A 102 1.08 -16.61 18.15
CA ARG A 102 -0.09 -17.20 17.50
C ARG A 102 -0.99 -16.10 16.97
N ARG A 103 -1.44 -16.27 15.72
CA ARG A 103 -2.40 -15.36 15.11
C ARG A 103 -3.75 -15.43 15.84
N VAL A 104 -4.17 -14.30 16.40
CA VAL A 104 -5.46 -14.15 17.11
C VAL A 104 -6.48 -13.28 16.37
N GLY A 105 -6.04 -12.55 15.35
CA GLY A 105 -6.90 -11.69 14.54
C GLY A 105 -6.20 -11.17 13.31
N GLN A 106 -6.89 -10.30 12.57
CA GLN A 106 -6.30 -9.61 11.42
C GLN A 106 -7.04 -8.29 11.16
N GLU A 107 -6.32 -7.23 10.85
CA GLU A 107 -6.90 -5.96 10.40
C GLU A 107 -7.73 -6.16 9.12
N LEU A 108 -8.98 -5.70 9.12
CA LEU A 108 -9.80 -5.67 7.91
C LEU A 108 -9.35 -4.46 7.08
N ALA A 109 -8.99 -4.68 5.81
CA ALA A 109 -8.74 -3.57 4.91
C ALA A 109 -9.23 -3.89 3.50
N PHE A 110 -9.55 -2.83 2.78
CA PHE A 110 -10.00 -2.85 1.40
C PHE A 110 -8.93 -2.21 0.54
N ASP A 111 -8.53 -2.86 -0.55
CA ASP A 111 -7.57 -2.32 -1.51
C ASP A 111 -8.30 -2.00 -2.82
N LEU A 112 -8.22 -0.74 -3.24
CA LEU A 112 -8.74 -0.26 -4.50
C LEU A 112 -7.54 0.19 -5.34
N ASP A 113 -7.27 -0.55 -6.40
CA ASP A 113 -6.06 -0.35 -7.20
C ASP A 113 -6.44 -0.20 -8.68
N PRO A 114 -5.76 0.65 -9.47
CA PRO A 114 -6.12 0.93 -10.86
C PRO A 114 -6.14 -0.29 -11.80
N GLU A 115 -5.46 -1.38 -11.42
CA GLU A 115 -5.49 -2.64 -12.17
C GLU A 115 -6.86 -3.35 -12.12
N ASN A 116 -7.70 -3.00 -11.14
CA ASN A 116 -9.03 -3.60 -10.96
C ASN A 116 -10.15 -2.83 -11.67
N VAL A 117 -9.85 -1.69 -12.31
CA VAL A 117 -10.81 -0.92 -13.11
C VAL A 117 -10.57 -1.10 -14.61
N THR A 118 -11.63 -0.96 -15.40
CA THR A 118 -11.53 -0.93 -16.86
C THR A 118 -11.53 0.52 -17.33
N CYS A 119 -10.40 0.97 -17.87
CA CYS A 119 -10.29 2.30 -18.46
C CYS A 119 -11.06 2.36 -19.80
N PRO A 120 -11.88 3.40 -20.04
CA PRO A 120 -12.58 3.54 -21.33
C PRO A 120 -11.63 3.81 -22.51
N VAL A 121 -10.40 4.27 -22.23
CA VAL A 121 -9.39 4.60 -23.26
C VAL A 121 -8.36 3.48 -23.40
N HIS A 122 -7.91 2.92 -22.28
CA HIS A 122 -6.79 1.97 -22.26
C HIS A 122 -7.22 0.52 -22.03
N GLY A 123 -8.50 0.25 -21.85
CA GLY A 123 -9.00 -1.11 -21.62
C GLY A 123 -8.78 -1.62 -20.20
N GLY A 124 -8.98 -2.92 -19.99
CA GLY A 124 -8.83 -3.60 -18.71
C GLY A 124 -7.45 -4.23 -18.47
N LEU A 125 -7.30 -4.93 -17.35
CA LEU A 125 -6.05 -5.58 -16.95
C LEU A 125 -5.52 -6.56 -18.01
N ALA A 126 -6.37 -7.38 -18.61
CA ALA A 126 -5.94 -8.36 -19.62
C ALA A 126 -5.25 -7.68 -20.82
N GLU A 127 -5.85 -6.63 -21.36
CA GLU A 127 -5.30 -5.85 -22.48
C GLU A 127 -4.02 -5.11 -22.09
N LYS A 128 -3.92 -4.64 -20.83
CA LYS A 128 -2.68 -4.08 -20.28
C LYS A 128 -1.58 -5.14 -20.18
N MET A 129 -1.89 -6.34 -19.71
CA MET A 129 -0.95 -7.45 -19.60
C MET A 129 -0.36 -7.84 -20.95
N GLU A 130 -1.19 -7.91 -22.01
CA GLU A 130 -0.74 -8.17 -23.39
C GLU A 130 0.27 -7.14 -23.89
N ARG A 131 0.15 -5.88 -23.45
CA ARG A 131 1.09 -4.80 -23.78
C ARG A 131 2.30 -4.73 -22.83
N GLY A 132 2.40 -5.64 -21.85
CA GLY A 132 3.42 -5.57 -20.80
C GLY A 132 3.24 -4.39 -19.85
N GLN A 133 2.00 -3.88 -19.72
CA GLN A 133 1.62 -2.68 -18.99
C GLN A 133 0.72 -2.97 -17.76
N GLY A 134 0.76 -4.19 -17.21
CA GLY A 134 -0.15 -4.62 -16.14
C GLY A 134 -0.16 -3.76 -14.88
N LEU A 135 0.97 -3.14 -14.52
CA LEU A 135 1.08 -2.26 -13.33
C LEU A 135 1.00 -0.76 -13.68
N SER A 136 0.84 -0.44 -14.97
CA SER A 136 0.60 0.93 -15.44
C SER A 136 -0.79 1.42 -15.06
N PHE A 137 -0.92 2.74 -14.97
CA PHE A 137 -2.22 3.37 -14.86
C PHE A 137 -2.18 4.77 -15.45
N CYS A 138 -3.34 5.29 -15.82
CA CYS A 138 -3.52 6.68 -16.24
C CYS A 138 -4.35 7.46 -15.21
N GLU A 139 -4.40 8.78 -15.36
CA GLU A 139 -5.15 9.67 -14.47
C GLU A 139 -6.65 9.34 -14.43
N ILE A 140 -7.24 8.89 -15.55
CA ILE A 140 -8.65 8.45 -15.59
C ILE A 140 -8.89 7.28 -14.64
N GLU A 141 -7.99 6.29 -14.63
CA GLU A 141 -8.13 5.12 -13.75
C GLU A 141 -7.91 5.50 -12.30
N PHE A 142 -6.95 6.41 -12.05
CA PHE A 142 -6.74 6.96 -10.72
C PHE A 142 -8.01 7.65 -10.20
N ASP A 143 -8.62 8.52 -11.00
CA ASP A 143 -9.87 9.23 -10.66
C ASP A 143 -11.01 8.25 -10.39
N MET A 144 -11.17 7.22 -11.23
CA MET A 144 -12.19 6.18 -11.01
C MET A 144 -12.00 5.45 -9.68
N VAL A 145 -10.75 5.13 -9.31
CA VAL A 145 -10.41 4.47 -8.06
C VAL A 145 -10.60 5.41 -6.87
N ARG A 146 -10.21 6.69 -6.99
CA ARG A 146 -10.42 7.74 -5.98
C ARG A 146 -11.91 7.90 -5.67
N ASP A 147 -12.74 8.06 -6.70
CA ASP A 147 -14.19 8.22 -6.56
C ASP A 147 -14.85 6.96 -5.96
N GLN A 148 -14.31 5.78 -6.23
CA GLN A 148 -14.75 4.54 -5.58
C GLN A 148 -14.31 4.48 -4.11
N ALA A 149 -13.08 4.87 -3.79
CA ALA A 149 -12.56 4.85 -2.43
C ALA A 149 -13.32 5.83 -1.52
N ALA A 150 -13.63 7.04 -2.03
CA ALA A 150 -14.44 8.03 -1.31
C ALA A 150 -15.83 7.47 -0.95
N ARG A 151 -16.54 6.94 -1.96
CA ARG A 151 -17.88 6.34 -1.77
C ARG A 151 -17.86 5.09 -0.91
N LEU A 152 -16.79 4.29 -0.97
CA LEU A 152 -16.65 3.11 -0.13
C LEU A 152 -16.43 3.50 1.32
N TYR A 153 -15.60 4.52 1.57
CA TYR A 153 -15.40 5.09 2.90
C TYR A 153 -16.75 5.55 3.49
N ASP A 154 -17.52 6.35 2.75
CA ASP A 154 -18.87 6.82 3.16
C ASP A 154 -19.87 5.70 3.42
N GLN A 155 -19.64 4.53 2.82
CA GLN A 155 -20.47 3.37 3.07
C GLN A 155 -20.03 2.63 4.33
N LEU A 156 -18.72 2.49 4.54
CA LEU A 156 -18.14 1.76 5.67
C LEU A 156 -18.30 2.54 6.97
N GLU A 157 -18.27 3.88 6.95
CA GLU A 157 -18.41 4.72 8.15
C GLU A 157 -19.79 4.60 8.83
N LYS A 158 -20.76 3.98 8.14
CA LYS A 158 -22.08 3.65 8.69
C LYS A 158 -22.06 2.43 9.60
N ASP A 159 -21.11 1.53 9.36
CA ASP A 159 -20.98 0.24 10.04
C ASP A 159 -19.76 0.18 10.97
N PHE A 160 -18.75 1.02 10.74
CA PHE A 160 -17.46 1.03 11.45
C PHE A 160 -17.10 2.44 11.94
N TRP A 161 -16.39 2.51 13.06
CA TRP A 161 -16.10 3.75 13.77
C TRP A 161 -14.66 4.22 13.55
N GLN A 162 -13.71 3.30 13.37
CA GLN A 162 -12.30 3.61 13.24
C GLN A 162 -11.81 3.27 11.82
N LEU A 163 -12.13 4.15 10.89
CA LEU A 163 -11.64 4.05 9.51
C LEU A 163 -10.40 4.90 9.29
N ALA A 164 -9.49 4.39 8.48
CA ALA A 164 -8.35 5.17 8.00
C ALA A 164 -8.15 4.95 6.50
N LEU A 165 -8.13 6.05 5.76
CA LEU A 165 -7.91 6.06 4.32
C LEU A 165 -6.43 6.34 4.04
N VAL A 166 -5.82 5.58 3.12
CA VAL A 166 -4.41 5.70 2.78
C VAL A 166 -4.24 5.67 1.28
N TYR A 167 -3.57 6.66 0.70
CA TYR A 167 -3.06 6.58 -0.66
C TYR A 167 -1.86 5.62 -0.72
N SER A 168 -1.99 4.55 -1.51
CA SER A 168 -1.01 3.45 -1.59
C SER A 168 0.13 3.69 -2.60
N GLY A 169 0.15 4.84 -3.26
CA GLY A 169 1.05 5.17 -4.37
C GLY A 169 0.40 4.99 -5.75
N ARG A 170 -0.56 4.08 -5.92
CA ARG A 170 -1.32 3.96 -7.17
C ARG A 170 -2.82 4.02 -6.96
N GLY A 171 -3.29 3.49 -5.84
CA GLY A 171 -4.67 3.46 -5.46
C GLY A 171 -4.83 3.83 -3.99
N PHE A 172 -5.81 3.22 -3.34
CA PHE A 172 -6.17 3.53 -1.97
C PHE A 172 -6.42 2.28 -1.16
N HIS A 173 -5.97 2.31 0.09
CA HIS A 173 -6.38 1.37 1.10
C HIS A 173 -7.38 2.04 2.04
N ILE A 174 -8.42 1.31 2.44
CA ILE A 174 -9.28 1.68 3.56
C ILE A 174 -9.07 0.64 4.66
N HIS A 175 -8.50 1.07 5.77
CA HIS A 175 -8.26 0.25 6.95
C HIS A 175 -9.44 0.40 7.90
N VAL A 176 -9.93 -0.73 8.43
CA VAL A 176 -10.94 -0.79 9.50
C VAL A 176 -10.22 -1.24 10.77
N LEU A 177 -10.06 -0.30 11.71
CA LEU A 177 -9.25 -0.46 12.91
C LEU A 177 -10.08 -0.83 14.15
N ASP A 178 -11.40 -0.94 14.01
CA ASP A 178 -12.33 -1.45 15.02
C ASP A 178 -11.88 -2.82 15.55
N GLU A 179 -11.89 -3.00 16.87
CA GLU A 179 -11.43 -4.25 17.51
C GLU A 179 -12.30 -5.45 17.10
N GLU A 180 -13.59 -5.22 16.92
CA GLU A 180 -14.56 -6.22 16.48
C GLU A 180 -14.28 -6.69 15.04
N ALA A 181 -13.83 -5.78 14.17
CA ALA A 181 -13.45 -6.14 12.80
C ALA A 181 -12.21 -7.05 12.79
N ASN A 182 -11.32 -6.92 13.77
CA ASN A 182 -10.13 -7.76 13.88
C ASN A 182 -10.44 -9.22 14.18
N ALA A 183 -11.56 -9.48 14.86
CA ALA A 183 -12.01 -10.83 15.24
C ALA A 183 -12.73 -11.59 14.11
N LEU A 184 -13.07 -10.91 13.00
CA LEU A 184 -13.80 -11.53 11.89
C LEU A 184 -13.04 -12.71 11.30
N SER A 185 -13.74 -13.83 11.10
CA SER A 185 -13.22 -14.99 10.42
C SER A 185 -13.01 -14.73 8.92
N LYS A 186 -12.16 -15.54 8.29
CA LYS A 186 -11.94 -15.52 6.83
C LYS A 186 -13.25 -15.63 6.03
N LYS A 187 -14.21 -16.42 6.51
CA LYS A 187 -15.51 -16.60 5.86
C LYS A 187 -16.34 -15.30 5.91
N GLU A 188 -16.39 -14.64 7.06
CA GLU A 188 -17.11 -13.38 7.25
C GLU A 188 -16.49 -12.26 6.42
N ARG A 189 -15.16 -12.13 6.42
CA ARG A 189 -14.44 -11.18 5.56
C ARG A 189 -14.71 -11.42 4.08
N GLY A 190 -14.71 -12.68 3.65
CA GLY A 190 -15.07 -13.03 2.27
C GLY A 190 -16.52 -12.69 1.92
N GLN A 191 -17.45 -12.78 2.86
CA GLN A 191 -18.83 -12.32 2.66
C GLN A 191 -18.92 -10.80 2.53
N ILE A 192 -18.19 -10.06 3.37
CA ILE A 192 -18.07 -8.59 3.28
C ILE A 192 -17.50 -8.20 1.91
N ALA A 193 -16.37 -8.79 1.51
CA ALA A 193 -15.72 -8.50 0.23
C ALA A 193 -16.67 -8.69 -0.96
N ARG A 194 -17.39 -9.83 -1.01
CA ARG A 194 -18.38 -10.09 -2.07
C ARG A 194 -19.57 -9.15 -2.02
N SER A 195 -20.03 -8.76 -0.83
CA SER A 195 -21.10 -7.78 -0.66
C SER A 195 -20.69 -6.43 -1.22
N ILE A 196 -19.48 -5.95 -0.91
CA ILE A 196 -18.92 -4.71 -1.44
C ILE A 196 -18.77 -4.79 -2.97
N LYS A 197 -18.23 -5.88 -3.52
CA LYS A 197 -18.16 -6.05 -4.99
C LYS A 197 -19.52 -6.05 -5.67
N LYS A 198 -20.54 -6.69 -5.08
CA LYS A 198 -21.93 -6.66 -5.59
C LYS A 198 -22.53 -5.26 -5.63
N LYS A 199 -22.06 -4.34 -4.78
CA LYS A 199 -22.47 -2.93 -4.79
C LYS A 199 -21.72 -2.10 -5.85
N GLY A 200 -20.85 -2.72 -6.64
CA GLY A 200 -20.17 -2.10 -7.79
C GLY A 200 -18.77 -1.56 -7.49
N PHE A 201 -18.19 -1.88 -6.33
CA PHE A 201 -16.82 -1.49 -6.00
C PHE A 201 -15.80 -2.52 -6.53
N THR A 202 -14.72 -2.04 -7.15
CA THR A 202 -13.63 -2.83 -7.72
C THR A 202 -12.50 -3.04 -6.71
N ILE A 203 -12.85 -3.56 -5.53
CA ILE A 203 -11.88 -3.94 -4.51
C ILE A 203 -11.15 -5.24 -4.87
N ASP A 204 -9.94 -5.42 -4.34
CA ASP A 204 -9.30 -6.74 -4.26
C ASP A 204 -9.97 -7.60 -3.16
N GLU A 205 -10.61 -8.69 -3.59
CA GLU A 205 -11.27 -9.65 -2.70
C GLU A 205 -10.26 -10.43 -1.85
N TRP A 206 -9.06 -10.71 -2.35
CA TRP A 206 -8.04 -11.48 -1.63
C TRP A 206 -7.45 -10.68 -0.47
N VAL A 207 -7.24 -9.37 -0.66
CA VAL A 207 -6.85 -8.46 0.42
C VAL A 207 -7.94 -8.40 1.48
N THR A 208 -9.19 -8.20 1.07
CA THR A 208 -10.31 -8.04 2.01
C THR A 208 -10.62 -9.32 2.78
N ALA A 209 -10.59 -10.48 2.10
CA ALA A 209 -10.83 -11.79 2.71
C ALA A 209 -9.72 -12.24 3.67
N GLY A 210 -8.56 -11.56 3.66
CA GLY A 210 -7.44 -11.82 4.55
C GLY A 210 -6.44 -12.86 4.02
N GLU A 211 -6.49 -13.20 2.73
CA GLU A 211 -5.50 -14.09 2.09
C GLU A 211 -4.14 -13.38 1.97
N MET A 212 -4.17 -12.11 1.52
CA MET A 212 -2.98 -11.26 1.50
C MET A 212 -2.81 -10.59 2.85
N ARG A 213 -1.83 -11.00 3.65
CA ARG A 213 -1.66 -10.42 5.01
C ARG A 213 -0.90 -9.11 5.04
N LEU A 214 -0.04 -8.86 4.06
CA LEU A 214 0.82 -7.68 4.00
C LEU A 214 0.09 -6.50 3.36
N ILE A 215 0.26 -5.31 3.94
CA ILE A 215 -0.24 -4.05 3.38
C ILE A 215 0.85 -3.00 3.43
N ARG A 216 0.87 -2.10 2.44
CA ARG A 216 1.96 -1.13 2.28
C ARG A 216 2.04 -0.20 3.49
N LEU A 217 3.24 -0.02 4.03
CA LEU A 217 3.47 0.79 5.22
C LEU A 217 3.24 2.28 4.92
N PRO A 218 2.36 2.98 5.65
CA PRO A 218 2.23 4.43 5.51
C PRO A 218 3.55 5.15 5.76
N PHE A 219 3.72 6.26 5.06
CA PHE A 219 4.93 7.09 5.01
C PHE A 219 6.15 6.43 4.33
N SER A 220 6.06 5.17 3.89
CA SER A 220 7.11 4.55 3.07
C SER A 220 7.05 5.00 1.60
N LEU A 221 8.10 4.68 0.84
CA LEU A 221 8.18 4.99 -0.59
C LEU A 221 7.66 3.82 -1.43
N HIS A 222 6.73 4.09 -2.34
CA HIS A 222 6.39 3.18 -3.44
C HIS A 222 7.29 3.49 -4.65
N CYS A 223 8.36 2.71 -4.80
CA CYS A 223 9.41 3.01 -5.77
C CYS A 223 8.99 2.87 -7.23
N LEU A 224 7.93 2.11 -7.52
CA LEU A 224 7.39 1.97 -8.87
C LEU A 224 6.94 3.32 -9.45
N VAL A 225 6.47 4.22 -8.59
CA VAL A 225 5.90 5.52 -8.98
C VAL A 225 6.62 6.70 -8.35
N SER A 226 7.59 6.47 -7.47
CA SER A 226 8.24 7.50 -6.65
C SER A 226 7.21 8.37 -5.92
N ARG A 227 6.32 7.71 -5.17
CA ARG A 227 5.32 8.37 -4.33
C ARG A 227 5.35 7.84 -2.92
N ILE A 228 5.20 8.75 -1.97
CA ILE A 228 5.07 8.44 -0.55
C ILE A 228 3.66 7.93 -0.32
N VAL A 229 3.54 6.90 0.49
CA VAL A 229 2.26 6.37 0.97
C VAL A 229 1.73 7.31 2.04
N VAL A 230 0.54 7.88 1.85
CA VAL A 230 0.07 8.98 2.70
C VAL A 230 -1.31 8.65 3.25
N PRO A 231 -1.49 8.62 4.58
CA PRO A 231 -2.83 8.67 5.18
C PRO A 231 -3.53 9.96 4.79
N LEU A 232 -4.80 9.85 4.41
CA LEU A 232 -5.64 10.96 3.98
C LEU A 232 -6.85 11.06 4.89
N GLU A 233 -7.27 12.29 5.16
CA GLU A 233 -8.58 12.55 5.74
C GLU A 233 -9.67 12.31 4.69
N ARG A 234 -10.89 12.00 5.13
CA ARG A 234 -12.01 11.78 4.20
C ARG A 234 -12.24 12.96 3.26
N ASN A 235 -12.14 14.20 3.75
CA ASN A 235 -12.37 15.39 2.92
C ASN A 235 -11.23 15.64 1.90
N ASP A 236 -10.04 15.10 2.14
CA ASP A 236 -8.90 15.31 1.25
C ASP A 236 -9.01 14.47 -0.02
N ILE A 237 -9.68 13.31 0.04
CA ILE A 237 -9.69 12.36 -1.07
C ILE A 237 -10.39 12.93 -2.31
N ASP A 238 -11.44 13.75 -2.15
CA ASP A 238 -12.25 14.22 -3.27
C ASP A 238 -11.47 15.10 -4.25
N HIS A 239 -10.38 15.72 -3.77
CA HIS A 239 -9.51 16.59 -4.56
C HIS A 239 -8.06 16.08 -4.61
N PHE A 240 -7.80 14.89 -4.07
CA PHE A 240 -6.45 14.34 -4.04
C PHE A 240 -5.97 14.02 -5.46
N ASN A 241 -4.83 14.60 -5.83
CA ASN A 241 -4.14 14.33 -7.09
C ASN A 241 -2.65 14.08 -6.83
N PRO A 242 -2.16 12.83 -6.97
CA PRO A 242 -0.78 12.49 -6.66
C PRO A 242 0.24 13.06 -7.65
N VAL A 243 -0.18 13.62 -8.78
CA VAL A 243 0.73 14.34 -9.68
C VAL A 243 1.24 15.62 -9.01
N ASN A 244 0.38 16.30 -8.25
CA ASN A 244 0.63 17.66 -7.73
C ASN A 244 0.62 17.77 -6.19
N ASP A 245 0.13 16.75 -5.47
CA ASP A 245 0.03 16.80 -4.02
C ASP A 245 1.41 16.61 -3.35
N GLU A 246 1.97 17.69 -2.83
CA GLU A 246 3.29 17.70 -2.19
C GLU A 246 3.42 16.68 -1.05
N ARG A 247 2.33 16.30 -0.37
CA ARG A 247 2.38 15.33 0.73
C ARG A 247 2.89 13.98 0.26
N CYS A 248 2.64 13.62 -0.99
CA CYS A 248 3.03 12.34 -1.57
C CYS A 248 4.25 12.42 -2.50
N ILE A 249 4.79 13.61 -2.77
CA ILE A 249 5.95 13.82 -3.64
C ILE A 249 7.22 13.87 -2.77
N PRO A 250 8.16 12.92 -2.91
CA PRO A 250 9.40 12.91 -2.14
C PRO A 250 10.30 14.08 -2.54
N LYS A 251 11.13 14.56 -1.60
CA LYS A 251 12.00 15.73 -1.80
C LYS A 251 12.88 15.63 -3.05
N PHE A 252 13.34 14.43 -3.41
CA PHE A 252 14.17 14.24 -4.59
C PHE A 252 13.46 14.47 -5.94
N LEU A 253 12.13 14.57 -5.94
CA LEU A 253 11.33 14.96 -7.09
C LEU A 253 10.84 16.40 -7.02
N ARG A 254 11.03 17.09 -5.89
CA ARG A 254 10.74 18.51 -5.77
C ARG A 254 11.92 19.27 -6.38
N SER A 255 11.65 20.01 -7.44
CA SER A 255 12.59 20.93 -8.08
C SER A 255 12.77 22.20 -7.28
#